data_AF-B2TMH5-F1
#
_entry.id   AF-B2TMH5-F1
#
_cell.length_a   1.000
_cell.length_b   1.000
_cell.length_c   1.000
_cell.angle_alpha   90.00
_cell.angle_beta   90.00
_cell.angle_gamma   90.00
#
_symmetry.space_group_name_H-M   'P 1'
#
loop_
_entity.id
_entity.type
_entity.pdbx_description
1 polymer ?
#
loop_
_entity_poly.entity_id
_entity_poly.type
_entity_poly.pdbx_seq_one_letter_code
_entity_poly.pdbx_strand_id
1 'polypeptide(L)'
;MEKFIAMLLMIIPGFFVRKIKEEVKDIKEIKSDTEKTVISLIYSIPVLILNLIVLVFLFKFSGIDQLVLMFEDLQFIIEYALLSIISTAIISAIMIVIESKYKLNFFNWIRRKMDEPEKTSSITPWQDFFKSDGEMPIKIIKGEKIVAQGFVKHWDLDGKSEKDIVLEYADQMIENTQCFTRIRKQYIDYKNDLTILEYFFDEEKLQNNCESNDS
;
A
#
# COMPACT_ATOMS: atom_id res chain seq x y z
N MET A 1 -42.61 -4.07 -13.59
CA MET A 1 -41.93 -3.66 -12.33
C MET A 1 -40.70 -4.54 -12.12
N GLU A 2 -40.75 -5.78 -12.60
CA GLU A 2 -39.69 -6.80 -12.55
C GLU A 2 -38.37 -6.34 -13.18
N LYS A 3 -38.41 -5.64 -14.33
CA LYS A 3 -37.19 -5.12 -14.99
C LYS A 3 -36.38 -4.16 -14.11
N PHE A 4 -37.05 -3.37 -13.27
CA PHE A 4 -36.38 -2.44 -12.36
C PHE A 4 -35.75 -3.19 -11.18
N ILE A 5 -36.43 -4.21 -10.67
CA ILE A 5 -35.92 -5.10 -9.62
C ILE A 5 -34.70 -5.87 -10.12
N ALA A 6 -34.75 -6.42 -11.34
CA ALA A 6 -33.65 -7.12 -11.96
C ALA A 6 -32.41 -6.21 -12.13
N MET A 7 -32.62 -4.98 -12.62
CA MET A 7 -31.54 -4.00 -12.77
C MET A 7 -30.92 -3.62 -11.41
N LEU A 8 -31.74 -3.43 -10.38
CA LEU A 8 -31.27 -3.18 -9.02
C LEU A 8 -30.45 -4.37 -8.49
N LEU A 9 -30.92 -5.60 -8.64
CA LEU A 9 -30.22 -6.81 -8.20
C LEU A 9 -28.88 -7.00 -8.93
N MET A 10 -28.74 -6.48 -10.15
CA MET A 10 -27.48 -6.49 -10.88
C MET A 10 -26.48 -5.44 -10.39
N ILE A 11 -26.96 -4.30 -9.92
CA ILE A 11 -26.12 -3.14 -9.55
C ILE A 11 -25.74 -3.15 -8.06
N ILE A 12 -26.70 -3.45 -7.18
CA ILE A 12 -26.55 -3.45 -5.72
C ILE A 12 -25.31 -4.22 -5.23
N PRO A 13 -24.96 -5.41 -5.77
CA PRO A 13 -23.78 -6.16 -5.34
C PRO A 13 -22.49 -5.34 -5.34
N GLY A 14 -22.29 -4.48 -6.33
CA GLY A 14 -21.10 -3.63 -6.42
C GLY A 14 -21.00 -2.59 -5.30
N PHE A 15 -22.13 -2.11 -4.78
CA PHE A 15 -22.18 -1.24 -3.62
C PHE A 15 -21.75 -1.98 -2.34
N PHE A 16 -22.15 -3.25 -2.20
CA PHE A 16 -21.72 -4.08 -1.07
C PHE A 16 -20.23 -4.39 -1.13
N VAL A 17 -19.68 -4.75 -2.30
CA VAL A 17 -18.22 -4.95 -2.46
C VAL A 17 -17.45 -3.70 -2.02
N ARG A 18 -17.88 -2.52 -2.46
CA ARG A 18 -17.25 -1.24 -2.07
C ARG A 18 -17.29 -1.04 -0.56
N LYS A 19 -18.48 -1.21 0.05
CA LYS A 19 -18.70 -1.03 1.49
C LYS A 19 -17.85 -1.98 2.33
N ILE A 20 -17.85 -3.28 2.00
CA ILE A 20 -17.05 -4.29 2.72
C ILE A 20 -15.57 -3.92 2.65
N LYS A 21 -15.09 -3.51 1.47
CA LYS A 21 -13.69 -3.11 1.27
C LYS A 21 -13.31 -1.87 2.08
N GLU A 22 -14.16 -0.84 2.09
CA GLU A 22 -13.96 0.38 2.89
C GLU A 22 -13.85 0.04 4.38
N GLU A 23 -14.73 -0.83 4.89
CA GLU A 23 -14.74 -1.26 6.29
C GLU A 23 -13.50 -2.07 6.67
N VAL A 24 -13.07 -3.02 5.82
CA VAL A 24 -11.93 -3.90 6.13
C VAL A 24 -10.60 -3.16 6.11
N LYS A 25 -10.45 -2.13 5.27
CA LYS A 25 -9.17 -1.43 5.12
C LYS A 25 -9.03 -0.18 5.97
N ASP A 26 -10.11 0.29 6.60
CA ASP A 26 -10.18 1.56 7.34
C ASP A 26 -9.66 2.76 6.52
N ILE A 27 -9.66 2.63 5.19
CA ILE A 27 -9.25 3.69 4.26
C ILE A 27 -10.49 4.55 4.02
N LYS A 28 -10.66 5.60 4.82
CA LYS A 28 -11.58 6.70 4.52
C LYS A 28 -10.98 7.60 3.45
N GLU A 29 -10.83 7.08 2.23
CA GLU A 29 -10.54 7.93 1.07
C GLU A 29 -11.68 8.93 0.92
N ILE A 30 -11.36 10.23 0.99
CA ILE A 30 -12.33 11.31 0.75
C ILE A 30 -12.67 11.29 -0.74
N LYS A 31 -13.71 10.56 -1.11
CA LYS A 31 -14.28 10.51 -2.46
C LYS A 31 -15.62 11.21 -2.50
N SER A 32 -15.89 11.90 -3.60
CA SER A 32 -17.21 12.46 -3.89
C SER A 32 -18.26 11.33 -4.02
N ASP A 33 -19.54 11.66 -3.82
CA ASP A 33 -20.62 10.68 -3.93
C ASP A 33 -20.78 10.13 -5.36
N THR A 34 -20.46 10.95 -6.37
CA THR A 34 -20.40 10.53 -7.77
C THR A 34 -19.31 9.50 -8.00
N GLU A 35 -18.08 9.75 -7.52
CA GLU A 35 -16.97 8.79 -7.66
C GLU A 35 -17.29 7.48 -6.95
N LYS A 36 -17.83 7.55 -5.73
CA LYS A 36 -18.29 6.37 -4.99
C LYS A 36 -19.27 5.55 -5.83
N THR A 37 -20.25 6.21 -6.45
CA THR A 37 -21.26 5.56 -7.29
C THR A 37 -20.66 4.89 -8.51
N VAL A 38 -19.78 5.58 -9.24
CA VAL A 38 -19.06 5.02 -10.40
C VAL A 38 -18.23 3.80 -10.00
N ILE A 39 -17.51 3.88 -8.88
CA ILE A 39 -16.70 2.77 -8.36
C ILE A 39 -17.58 1.57 -8.01
N SER A 40 -18.75 1.78 -7.39
CA SER A 40 -19.69 0.69 -7.13
C SER A 40 -20.18 0.00 -8.41
N LEU A 41 -20.49 0.77 -9.45
CA LEU A 41 -20.90 0.22 -10.75
C LEU A 41 -19.78 -0.60 -11.40
N ILE A 42 -18.53 -0.17 -11.24
CA ILE A 42 -17.39 -0.94 -11.72
C ILE A 42 -17.27 -2.26 -10.93
N TYR A 43 -17.47 -2.24 -9.62
CA TYR A 43 -17.43 -3.45 -8.80
C TYR A 43 -18.61 -4.41 -9.01
N SER A 44 -19.74 -3.96 -9.57
CA SER A 44 -20.83 -4.88 -9.91
C SER A 44 -20.48 -5.75 -11.12
N ILE A 45 -19.63 -5.28 -12.04
CA ILE A 45 -19.24 -6.04 -13.25
C ILE A 45 -18.64 -7.42 -12.93
N PRO A 46 -17.60 -7.57 -12.08
CA PRO A 46 -17.04 -8.88 -11.78
C PRO A 46 -18.02 -9.80 -11.05
N VAL A 47 -18.92 -9.25 -10.22
CA VAL A 47 -19.99 -10.04 -9.58
C VAL A 47 -20.98 -10.55 -10.63
N LEU A 48 -21.36 -9.69 -11.59
CA LEU A 48 -22.24 -10.07 -12.69
C LEU A 48 -21.65 -11.16 -13.57
N ILE A 49 -20.36 -11.04 -13.91
CA ILE A 49 -19.65 -12.07 -14.68
C ILE A 49 -19.67 -13.40 -13.94
N LEU A 50 -19.37 -13.40 -12.63
CA LEU A 50 -19.39 -14.63 -11.83
C LEU A 50 -20.79 -15.25 -11.77
N ASN A 51 -21.82 -14.43 -11.53
CA ASN A 51 -23.21 -14.88 -11.54
C ASN A 51 -23.58 -15.49 -12.89
N LEU A 52 -23.26 -14.82 -14.00
CA LEU A 52 -23.55 -15.31 -15.35
C LEU A 52 -22.86 -16.64 -15.62
N ILE A 53 -21.60 -16.81 -15.23
CA ILE A 53 -20.88 -18.08 -15.38
C ILE A 53 -21.60 -19.21 -14.63
N VAL A 54 -21.99 -18.98 -13.38
CA VAL A 54 -22.70 -19.98 -12.57
C VAL A 54 -24.06 -20.31 -13.17
N LEU A 55 -24.80 -19.30 -13.59
CA LEU A 55 -26.14 -19.48 -14.17
C LEU A 55 -26.07 -20.21 -15.52
N VAL A 56 -25.12 -19.87 -16.40
CA VAL A 56 -24.91 -20.61 -17.66
C VAL A 56 -24.57 -22.07 -17.38
N PHE A 57 -23.78 -22.35 -16.34
CA PHE A 57 -23.42 -23.70 -15.98
C PHE A 57 -24.61 -24.52 -15.44
N LEU A 58 -25.44 -23.92 -14.59
CA LEU A 58 -26.59 -24.60 -13.97
C LEU A 58 -27.79 -24.74 -14.92
N PHE A 59 -28.15 -23.66 -15.62
CA PHE A 59 -29.37 -23.56 -16.42
C PHE A 59 -29.15 -23.73 -17.93
N LYS A 60 -27.88 -23.74 -18.38
CA LYS A 60 -27.49 -23.99 -19.79
C LYS A 60 -28.19 -23.08 -20.81
N PHE A 61 -28.53 -21.85 -20.44
CA PHE A 61 -29.05 -20.88 -21.40
C PHE A 61 -27.96 -20.40 -22.36
N SER A 62 -28.39 -20.02 -23.56
CA SER A 62 -27.52 -19.64 -24.68
C SER A 62 -27.58 -18.14 -25.00
N GLY A 63 -28.45 -17.37 -24.33
CA GLY A 63 -28.60 -15.93 -24.59
C GLY A 63 -29.18 -15.13 -23.42
N ILE A 64 -29.00 -13.81 -23.47
CA ILE A 64 -29.47 -12.85 -22.45
C ILE A 64 -30.99 -12.79 -22.40
N ASP A 65 -31.68 -13.00 -23.53
CA ASP A 65 -33.14 -12.92 -23.60
C ASP A 65 -33.80 -13.98 -22.71
N GLN A 66 -33.21 -15.18 -22.62
CA GLN A 66 -33.67 -16.24 -21.73
C GLN A 66 -33.52 -15.86 -20.26
N LEU A 67 -32.43 -15.17 -19.90
CA LEU A 67 -32.23 -14.65 -18.54
C LEU A 67 -33.32 -13.65 -18.15
N VAL A 68 -33.70 -12.75 -19.06
CA VAL A 68 -34.75 -11.75 -18.80
C VAL A 68 -36.10 -12.40 -18.53
N LEU A 69 -36.44 -13.47 -19.26
CA LEU A 69 -37.68 -14.22 -19.04
C LEU A 69 -37.68 -14.92 -17.69
N MET A 70 -36.54 -15.42 -17.21
CA MET A 70 -36.45 -16.06 -15.89
C MET A 70 -36.69 -15.06 -14.74
N PHE A 71 -36.41 -13.77 -14.94
CA PHE A 71 -36.72 -12.73 -13.94
C PHE A 71 -38.22 -12.43 -13.78
N GLU A 72 -39.10 -13.06 -14.58
CA GLU A 72 -40.54 -13.05 -14.33
C GLU A 72 -40.94 -14.04 -13.22
N ASP A 73 -40.09 -15.03 -12.91
CA ASP A 73 -40.31 -16.00 -11.84
C ASP A 73 -39.73 -15.50 -10.50
N LEU A 74 -40.60 -15.40 -9.49
CA LEU A 74 -40.22 -15.00 -8.14
C LEU A 74 -39.21 -15.96 -7.51
N GLN A 75 -39.31 -17.27 -7.79
CA GLN A 75 -38.38 -18.25 -7.27
C GLN A 75 -36.97 -17.99 -7.82
N PHE A 76 -36.86 -17.75 -9.12
CA PHE A 76 -35.59 -17.40 -9.75
C PHE A 76 -35.01 -16.09 -9.20
N ILE A 77 -35.84 -15.08 -8.94
CA ILE A 77 -35.39 -13.82 -8.31
C ILE A 77 -34.71 -14.10 -6.97
N ILE A 78 -35.29 -14.97 -6.14
CA ILE A 78 -34.73 -15.32 -4.83
C ILE A 78 -33.43 -16.10 -4.98
N GLU A 79 -33.39 -17.10 -5.88
CA GLU A 79 -32.18 -17.88 -6.17
C GLU A 79 -31.04 -16.99 -6.69
N TYR A 80 -31.34 -16.05 -7.59
CA TYR A 80 -30.39 -15.08 -8.11
C TYR A 80 -29.89 -14.12 -7.03
N ALA A 81 -30.76 -13.67 -6.12
CA ALA A 81 -30.37 -12.81 -5.01
C ALA A 81 -29.39 -13.53 -4.07
N LEU A 82 -29.66 -14.79 -3.72
CA LEU A 82 -28.76 -15.61 -2.90
C LEU A 82 -27.41 -15.84 -3.60
N LEU A 83 -27.43 -16.18 -4.89
CA LEU A 83 -26.22 -16.30 -5.69
C LEU A 83 -25.41 -15.00 -5.69
N SER A 84 -26.08 -13.86 -5.87
CA SER A 84 -25.43 -12.54 -5.87
C SER A 84 -24.79 -12.21 -4.54
N ILE A 85 -25.39 -12.59 -3.41
CA ILE A 85 -24.79 -12.41 -2.07
C ILE A 85 -23.50 -13.23 -1.96
N ILE A 86 -23.54 -14.51 -2.36
CA ILE A 86 -22.36 -15.39 -2.32
C ILE A 86 -21.24 -14.85 -3.23
N SER A 87 -21.58 -14.49 -4.47
CA SER A 87 -20.64 -13.91 -5.43
C SER A 87 -20.05 -12.60 -4.93
N THR A 88 -20.85 -11.76 -4.26
CA THR A 88 -20.38 -10.52 -3.63
C THR A 88 -19.31 -10.82 -2.57
N ALA A 89 -19.53 -11.80 -1.70
CA ALA A 89 -18.57 -12.17 -0.68
C ALA A 89 -17.25 -12.69 -1.29
N ILE A 90 -17.34 -13.55 -2.30
CA ILE A 90 -16.18 -14.09 -3.03
C ILE A 90 -15.38 -12.97 -3.69
N ILE A 91 -16.04 -12.11 -4.48
CA ILE A 91 -15.39 -10.99 -5.18
C ILE A 91 -14.78 -10.00 -4.18
N SER A 92 -15.46 -9.72 -3.07
CA SER A 92 -14.92 -8.85 -2.02
C SER A 92 -13.63 -9.42 -1.44
N ALA A 93 -13.61 -10.71 -1.09
CA ALA A 93 -12.41 -11.37 -0.56
C ALA A 93 -11.26 -11.34 -1.57
N ILE A 94 -11.52 -11.64 -2.85
CA ILE A 94 -10.52 -11.59 -3.92
C ILE A 94 -9.96 -10.18 -4.06
N MET A 95 -10.81 -9.15 -4.11
CA MET A 95 -10.38 -7.76 -4.25
C MET A 95 -9.53 -7.30 -3.07
N ILE A 96 -9.89 -7.69 -1.85
CA ILE A 96 -9.10 -7.38 -0.63
C ILE A 96 -7.70 -7.99 -0.73
N VAL A 97 -7.60 -9.27 -1.13
CA VAL A 97 -6.32 -9.98 -1.29
C VAL A 97 -5.47 -9.40 -2.41
N ILE A 98 -6.07 -9.12 -3.57
CA ILE A 98 -5.37 -8.52 -4.71
C ILE A 98 -4.77 -7.18 -4.29
N GLU A 99 -5.58 -6.34 -3.66
CA GLU A 99 -5.09 -5.03 -3.32
C GLU A 99 -4.09 -5.00 -2.17
N SER A 100 -4.18 -5.92 -1.20
CA SER A 100 -3.24 -5.96 -0.08
C SER A 100 -1.87 -6.49 -0.49
N LYS A 101 -1.83 -7.50 -1.38
CA LYS A 101 -0.57 -8.17 -1.75
C LYS A 101 0.03 -7.71 -3.07
N TYR A 102 -0.79 -7.39 -4.06
CA TYR A 102 -0.31 -7.24 -5.44
C TYR A 102 -0.38 -5.80 -5.97
N LYS A 103 -1.19 -4.93 -5.37
CA LYS A 103 -1.37 -3.54 -5.84
C LYS A 103 -0.04 -2.79 -5.94
N LEU A 104 0.75 -2.79 -4.87
CA LEU A 104 2.02 -2.05 -4.85
C LEU A 104 2.99 -2.59 -5.91
N ASN A 105 3.15 -3.91 -5.96
CA ASN A 105 4.06 -4.57 -6.90
C ASN A 105 3.66 -4.31 -8.35
N PHE A 106 2.37 -4.34 -8.66
CA PHE A 106 1.87 -4.05 -9.99
C PHE A 106 2.12 -2.59 -10.39
N PHE A 107 1.81 -1.63 -9.50
CA PHE A 107 2.08 -0.22 -9.77
C PHE A 107 3.57 0.06 -9.93
N ASN A 108 4.44 -0.51 -9.08
CA ASN A 108 5.88 -0.34 -9.19
C ASN A 108 6.45 -1.01 -10.44
N TRP A 109 5.87 -2.13 -10.89
CA TRP A 109 6.23 -2.75 -12.16
C TRP A 109 5.92 -1.85 -13.36
N ILE A 110 4.74 -1.21 -13.39
CA ILE A 110 4.38 -0.23 -14.43
C ILE A 110 5.32 0.99 -14.36
N ARG A 111 5.54 1.53 -13.16
CA ARG A 111 6.39 2.72 -12.96
C ARG A 111 7.82 2.49 -13.43
N ARG A 112 8.40 1.32 -13.09
CA ARG A 112 9.70 0.88 -13.63
C ARG A 112 9.73 0.80 -15.16
N LYS A 113 8.63 0.41 -15.81
CA LYS A 113 8.54 0.37 -17.28
C LYS A 113 8.45 1.77 -17.90
N MET A 114 7.94 2.75 -17.15
CA MET A 114 7.83 4.15 -17.54
C MET A 114 8.99 5.02 -17.06
N ASP A 115 10.02 4.42 -16.45
CA ASP A 115 11.13 5.13 -15.79
C ASP A 115 10.68 6.15 -14.72
N GLU A 116 9.57 5.84 -14.04
CA GLU A 116 9.05 6.62 -12.94
C GLU A 116 9.53 6.08 -11.58
N PRO A 117 9.75 6.96 -10.58
CA PRO A 117 10.12 6.54 -9.22
C PRO A 117 9.06 5.62 -8.61
N GLU A 118 9.48 4.55 -7.94
CA GLU A 118 8.59 3.60 -7.27
C GLU A 118 7.80 4.24 -6.12
N LYS A 119 6.61 3.69 -5.86
CA LYS A 119 5.81 4.02 -4.68
C LYS A 119 6.08 3.04 -3.57
N THR A 120 6.24 3.54 -2.35
CA THR A 120 6.35 2.72 -1.15
C THR A 120 5.00 2.33 -0.57
N SER A 121 4.95 1.19 0.12
CA SER A 121 3.82 0.80 0.98
C SER A 121 3.83 1.47 2.35
N SER A 122 4.94 2.11 2.73
CA SER A 122 5.08 2.73 4.05
C SER A 122 4.23 3.98 4.17
N ILE A 123 3.78 4.25 5.39
CA ILE A 123 2.90 5.40 5.69
C ILE A 123 3.65 6.70 5.44
N THR A 124 4.96 6.71 5.69
CA THR A 124 5.81 7.88 5.48
C THR A 124 7.18 7.48 4.90
N PRO A 125 7.85 8.38 4.14
CA PRO A 125 9.22 8.15 3.68
C PRO A 125 10.24 7.94 4.82
N TRP A 126 9.90 8.40 6.03
CA TRP A 126 10.69 8.15 7.25
C TRP A 126 10.75 6.67 7.59
N GLN A 127 9.61 5.99 7.55
CA GLN A 127 9.54 4.57 7.81
C GLN A 127 10.36 3.78 6.79
N ASP A 128 10.39 4.19 5.52
CA ASP A 128 11.23 3.54 4.51
C ASP A 128 12.72 3.76 4.71
N PHE A 129 13.10 4.97 5.10
CA PHE A 129 14.51 5.31 5.32
C PHE A 129 15.10 4.41 6.41
N PHE A 130 14.38 4.27 7.53
CA PHE A 130 14.83 3.51 8.69
C PHE A 130 14.47 2.01 8.65
N LYS A 131 13.84 1.53 7.57
CA LYS A 131 13.59 0.10 7.33
C LYS A 131 14.84 -0.58 6.76
N SER A 132 15.90 -0.62 7.56
CA SER A 132 17.13 -1.36 7.27
C SER A 132 17.40 -2.35 8.38
N ASP A 133 17.86 -3.54 8.01
CA ASP A 133 18.47 -4.47 8.94
C ASP A 133 19.95 -4.10 9.12
N GLY A 134 20.43 -4.03 10.36
CA GLY A 134 21.83 -3.78 10.70
C GLY A 134 22.15 -2.40 11.27
N GLU A 135 23.42 -2.19 11.58
CA GLU A 135 23.94 -0.93 12.10
C GLU A 135 23.82 0.19 11.06
N MET A 136 23.19 1.30 11.46
CA MET A 136 22.90 2.42 10.55
C MET A 136 23.59 3.69 11.07
N PRO A 137 24.81 4.01 10.60
CA PRO A 137 25.46 5.26 10.94
C PRO A 137 24.78 6.40 10.21
N ILE A 138 24.28 7.38 10.96
CA ILE A 138 23.59 8.55 10.41
C ILE A 138 24.18 9.86 10.90
N LYS A 139 23.95 10.90 10.10
CA LYS A 139 24.20 12.30 10.44
C LYS A 139 22.95 13.11 10.20
N ILE A 140 22.55 13.86 11.21
CA ILE A 140 21.36 14.72 11.21
C ILE A 140 21.82 16.16 11.05
N ILE A 141 21.32 16.83 10.02
CA ILE A 141 21.64 18.20 9.66
C ILE A 141 20.34 19.01 9.68
N LYS A 142 20.36 20.18 10.32
CA LYS A 142 19.25 21.13 10.31
C LYS A 142 19.75 22.47 9.81
N GLY A 143 19.21 22.93 8.68
CA GLY A 143 19.82 23.98 7.88
C GLY A 143 21.26 23.62 7.51
N GLU A 144 22.23 24.42 7.97
CA GLU A 144 23.66 24.21 7.71
C GLU A 144 24.42 23.56 8.88
N LYS A 145 23.72 23.24 9.98
CA LYS A 145 24.37 22.73 11.21
C LYS A 145 24.14 21.25 11.39
N ILE A 146 25.22 20.56 11.75
CA ILE A 146 25.16 19.18 12.23
C ILE A 146 24.53 19.21 13.63
N VAL A 147 23.38 18.58 13.78
CA VAL A 147 22.65 18.54 15.06
C VAL A 147 23.05 17.31 15.87
N ALA A 148 23.23 16.17 15.19
CA ALA A 148 23.65 14.93 15.82
C ALA A 148 24.27 13.98 14.79
N GLN A 149 25.08 13.02 15.26
CA GLN A 149 25.58 11.91 14.47
C GLN A 149 25.82 10.69 15.37
N GLY A 150 25.67 9.49 14.83
CA GLY A 150 25.86 8.23 15.55
C GLY A 150 25.15 7.07 14.84
N PHE A 151 25.13 5.91 15.48
CA PHE A 151 24.47 4.71 14.98
C PHE A 151 23.05 4.64 15.50
N VAL A 152 22.07 4.43 14.61
CA VAL A 152 20.66 4.33 15.00
C VAL A 152 20.45 3.07 15.85
N LYS A 153 20.02 3.26 17.09
CA LYS A 153 19.59 2.16 17.95
C LYS A 153 18.09 1.90 17.78
N HIS A 154 17.28 2.93 18.01
CA HIS A 154 15.82 2.89 17.92
C HIS A 154 15.29 4.22 17.38
N TRP A 155 14.13 4.17 16.73
CA TRP A 155 13.43 5.32 16.17
C TRP A 155 11.92 5.11 16.31
N ASP A 156 11.15 6.19 16.47
CA ASP A 156 9.70 6.09 16.68
C ASP A 156 8.93 5.91 15.36
N LEU A 157 7.99 4.96 15.37
CA LEU A 157 7.13 4.54 14.27
C LEU A 157 5.79 5.30 14.23
N ASP A 158 5.39 5.92 15.35
CA ASP A 158 4.10 6.57 15.48
C ASP A 158 4.10 7.90 14.73
N GLY A 159 3.79 7.85 13.44
CA GLY A 159 3.65 8.98 12.51
C GLY A 159 2.53 9.98 12.85
N LYS A 160 2.20 10.12 14.14
CA LYS A 160 1.23 11.04 14.73
C LYS A 160 1.85 12.07 15.68
N SER A 161 3.12 11.91 16.10
CA SER A 161 3.82 12.84 17.01
C SER A 161 5.29 13.06 16.64
N GLU A 162 5.96 13.92 17.41
CA GLU A 162 7.39 14.25 17.32
C GLU A 162 8.23 12.98 17.13
N LYS A 163 9.04 12.95 16.07
CA LYS A 163 9.80 11.76 15.69
C LYS A 163 11.10 11.73 16.45
N ASP A 164 11.21 10.83 17.42
CA ASP A 164 12.41 10.66 18.20
C ASP A 164 13.34 9.59 17.59
N ILE A 165 14.64 9.86 17.67
CA ILE A 165 15.72 8.94 17.27
C ILE A 165 16.70 8.82 18.44
N VAL A 166 17.06 7.58 18.77
CA VAL A 166 18.13 7.27 19.72
C VAL A 166 19.38 6.85 18.93
N LEU A 167 20.48 7.57 19.18
CA LEU A 167 21.79 7.31 18.59
C LEU A 167 22.75 6.74 19.63
N GLU A 168 23.52 5.73 19.22
CA GLU A 168 24.64 5.17 19.96
C GLU A 168 25.96 5.53 19.30
N TYR A 169 27.05 5.43 20.06
CA TYR A 169 28.43 5.63 19.59
C TYR A 169 28.69 6.96 18.87
N ALA A 170 28.07 8.04 19.34
CA ALA A 170 28.20 9.37 18.75
C ALA A 170 29.66 9.84 18.74
N ASP A 171 30.37 9.68 19.87
CA ASP A 171 31.76 10.10 20.03
C ASP A 171 32.68 9.34 19.07
N GLN A 172 32.52 8.03 18.96
CA GLN A 172 33.31 7.20 18.04
C GLN A 172 33.11 7.60 16.59
N MET A 173 31.88 7.98 16.20
CA MET A 173 31.61 8.46 14.84
C MET A 173 32.23 9.85 14.59
N ILE A 174 32.30 10.71 15.60
CA ILE A 174 32.98 12.02 15.53
C ILE A 174 34.49 11.83 15.38
N GLU A 175 35.09 10.97 16.18
CA GLU A 175 36.52 10.68 16.15
C GLU A 175 36.93 10.01 14.82
N ASN A 176 36.06 9.18 14.24
CA ASN A 176 36.34 8.39 13.06
C ASN A 176 35.63 8.89 11.79
N THR A 177 35.51 10.20 11.60
CA THR A 177 34.80 10.79 10.45
C THR A 177 35.27 10.28 9.08
N GLN A 178 36.55 9.91 8.91
CA GLN A 178 37.06 9.33 7.65
C GLN A 178 36.38 8.01 7.25
N CYS A 179 35.83 7.26 8.21
CA CYS A 179 35.14 5.99 7.97
C CYS A 179 33.72 6.19 7.41
N PHE A 180 33.20 7.43 7.40
CA PHE A 180 31.81 7.76 7.04
C PHE A 180 31.75 8.83 5.94
N THR A 181 32.34 8.52 4.78
CA THR A 181 32.45 9.46 3.64
C THR A 181 31.43 9.22 2.54
N ARG A 182 31.00 7.97 2.34
CA ARG A 182 30.08 7.58 1.27
C ARG A 182 28.65 7.57 1.78
N ILE A 183 27.80 8.42 1.21
CA ILE A 183 26.37 8.49 1.53
C ILE A 183 25.67 7.30 0.84
N ARG A 184 24.94 6.52 1.63
CA ARG A 184 24.11 5.40 1.17
C ARG A 184 22.69 5.86 0.83
N LYS A 185 22.06 6.61 1.73
CA LYS A 185 20.72 7.17 1.55
C LYS A 185 20.65 8.58 2.12
N GLN A 186 19.71 9.36 1.61
CA GLN A 186 19.40 10.68 2.10
C GLN A 186 17.89 10.84 2.29
N TYR A 187 17.49 11.30 3.47
CA TYR A 187 16.14 11.73 3.78
C TYR A 187 16.11 13.25 3.90
N ILE A 188 15.12 13.90 3.28
CA ILE A 188 14.96 15.35 3.27
C ILE A 188 13.53 15.69 3.71
N ASP A 189 13.41 16.47 4.78
CA ASP A 189 12.17 17.11 5.21
C ASP A 189 12.24 18.61 4.91
N TYR A 190 11.66 19.01 3.78
CA TYR A 190 11.62 20.40 3.33
C TYR A 190 10.85 21.33 4.26
N LYS A 191 9.89 20.83 5.04
CA LYS A 191 9.07 21.67 5.92
C LYS A 191 9.86 22.09 7.16
N ASN A 192 10.66 21.17 7.68
CA ASN A 192 11.41 21.37 8.92
C ASN A 192 12.90 21.70 8.68
N ASP A 193 13.31 21.80 7.42
CA ASP A 193 14.70 22.03 6.99
C ASP A 193 15.67 21.02 7.64
N LEU A 194 15.29 19.74 7.58
CA LEU A 194 16.01 18.63 8.20
C LEU A 194 16.48 17.66 7.12
N THR A 195 17.77 17.34 7.14
CA THR A 195 18.38 16.32 6.28
C THR A 195 19.01 15.23 7.14
N ILE A 196 18.71 13.97 6.85
CA ILE A 196 19.35 12.81 7.48
C ILE A 196 20.13 12.05 6.42
N LEU A 197 21.42 11.84 6.66
CA LEU A 197 22.32 11.11 5.78
C LEU A 197 22.66 9.78 6.43
N GLU A 198 22.40 8.66 5.75
CA GLU A 198 22.90 7.34 6.10
C GLU A 198 24.23 7.12 5.38
N TYR A 199 25.24 6.62 6.09
CA TYR A 199 26.56 6.34 5.53
C TYR A 199 26.83 4.85 5.36
N PHE A 200 27.73 4.52 4.44
CA PHE A 200 28.44 3.25 4.51
C PHE A 200 29.54 3.35 5.58
N PHE A 201 29.71 2.28 6.36
CA PHE A 201 30.84 2.13 7.25
C PHE A 201 32.01 1.48 6.49
N ASP A 202 33.15 2.18 6.45
CA ASP A 202 34.36 1.74 5.76
C ASP A 202 35.35 1.13 6.77
N GLU A 203 35.25 -0.19 6.98
CA GLU A 203 36.05 -0.93 7.97
C GLU A 203 37.56 -0.86 7.69
N GLU A 204 37.97 -0.80 6.43
CA GLU A 204 39.39 -0.74 6.03
C GLU A 204 40.07 0.52 6.56
N LYS A 205 39.34 1.65 6.61
CA LYS A 205 39.87 2.91 7.14
C LYS A 205 39.99 2.92 8.66
N LEU A 206 39.21 2.08 9.35
CA LEU A 206 39.33 1.94 10.80
C LEU A 206 40.64 1.20 11.16
N GLN A 207 40.98 0.14 10.43
CA GLN A 207 42.20 -0.66 10.67
C GLN A 207 43.48 0.14 10.41
N ASN A 208 43.54 0.87 9.29
CA ASN A 208 44.69 1.69 8.95
C ASN A 208 44.97 2.82 9.96
N ASN A 209 43.92 3.34 10.61
CA ASN A 209 44.07 4.36 11.66
C ASN A 209 44.65 3.78 12.95
N CYS A 210 44.21 2.57 13.34
CA CYS A 210 44.76 1.89 14.51
C CYS A 210 46.25 1.55 14.31
N GLU A 211 46.67 1.16 13.10
CA GLU A 211 48.08 0.88 12.79
C GLU A 211 48.95 2.15 12.74
N SER A 212 48.39 3.29 12.30
CA SER A 212 49.12 4.57 12.20
C SER A 212 49.42 5.25 13.53
N ASN A 213 48.69 4.90 14.61
CA ASN A 213 48.91 5.44 15.95
C ASN A 213 49.98 4.69 16.76
N ASP A 214 50.46 3.55 16.24
CA ASP A 214 51.52 2.72 16.85
C ASP A 214 52.91 2.93 16.19
N SER A 215 53.07 4.00 15.39
CA SER A 215 54.31 4.34 14.66
C SER A 215 55.04 5.56 15.22
#